data_AF-X1F8Q3-F1
#
_entry.id   AF-X1F8Q3-F1
#
_cell.length_a   1.000
_cell.length_b   1.000
_cell.length_c   1.000
_cell.angle_alpha   90.00
_cell.angle_beta   90.00
_cell.angle_gamma   90.00
#
_symmetry.space_group_name_H-M   'P 1'
#
loop_
_entity.id
_entity.type
_entity.pdbx_description
1 polymer ?
#
loop_
_entity_poly.entity_id
_entity_poly.type
_entity_poly.pdbx_seq_one_letter_code
_entity_poly.pdbx_strand_id
1 'polypeptide(L)'
;MILKSGEEKRREDKAIIQEFKWEGHSEESLQGEGNLFLTTQRLNLEKEAEGKTVTVFEFPLKAVDEVSVKGFIGKVLLLRVILKESRIILVLSV
;
A
#
# COMPACT_ATOMS: atom_id res chain seq x y z
N MET A 1 -0.60 -10.93 -7.29
CA MET A 1 -0.07 -9.88 -8.20
C MET A 1 0.33 -10.43 -9.55
N ILE A 2 -0.09 -9.75 -10.63
CA ILE A 2 0.35 -10.02 -12.02
C ILE A 2 1.32 -8.91 -12.44
N LEU A 3 2.54 -9.26 -12.87
CA LEU A 3 3.57 -8.30 -13.32
C LEU A 3 3.25 -7.74 -14.71
N LYS A 4 3.53 -6.46 -14.94
CA LYS A 4 3.45 -5.80 -16.25
C LYS A 4 4.75 -6.02 -17.03
N SER A 5 4.72 -5.77 -18.35
CA SER A 5 5.90 -5.92 -19.21
C SER A 5 7.07 -5.04 -18.71
N GLY A 6 8.26 -5.64 -18.60
CA GLY A 6 9.46 -4.97 -18.08
C GLY A 6 9.42 -4.67 -16.57
N GLU A 7 8.46 -5.22 -15.83
CA GLU A 7 8.37 -5.08 -14.39
C GLU A 7 8.96 -6.30 -13.68
N GLU A 8 9.78 -6.05 -12.66
CA GLU A 8 10.38 -7.10 -11.84
C GLU A 8 9.96 -6.93 -10.38
N LYS A 9 9.67 -8.04 -9.73
CA LYS A 9 9.38 -8.06 -8.29
C LYS A 9 10.67 -7.85 -7.51
N ARG A 10 10.66 -6.87 -6.61
CA ARG A 10 11.79 -6.56 -5.72
C ARG A 10 11.61 -7.16 -4.35
N ARG A 11 10.42 -7.02 -3.77
CA ARG A 11 10.10 -7.53 -2.44
C ARG A 11 8.63 -7.88 -2.34
N GLU A 12 8.35 -8.87 -1.50
CA GLU A 12 7.01 -9.15 -0.97
C GLU A 12 7.12 -9.26 0.54
N ASP A 13 6.14 -8.73 1.24
CA ASP A 13 6.02 -8.87 2.69
C ASP A 13 4.54 -8.89 3.10
N LYS A 14 4.26 -9.43 4.28
CA LYS A 14 2.95 -9.24 4.88
C LYS A 14 2.86 -7.85 5.48
N ALA A 15 1.70 -7.21 5.36
CA ALA A 15 1.44 -5.94 6.01
C ALA A 15 0.06 -5.93 6.66
N ILE A 16 -0.05 -5.25 7.79
CA ILE A 16 -1.34 -4.93 8.41
C ILE A 16 -1.68 -3.49 8.05
N ILE A 17 -2.81 -3.32 7.37
CA ILE A 17 -3.42 -2.02 7.09
C ILE A 17 -4.09 -1.56 8.38
N GLN A 18 -3.46 -0.61 9.06
CA GLN A 18 -4.04 0.00 10.25
C GLN A 18 -5.05 1.07 9.87
N GLU A 19 -4.74 1.83 8.82
CA GLU A 19 -5.54 2.98 8.42
C GLU A 19 -5.40 3.22 6.92
N PHE A 20 -6.54 3.44 6.27
CA PHE A 20 -6.63 3.90 4.90
C PHE A 20 -7.53 5.13 4.85
N LYS A 21 -7.01 6.24 4.33
CA LYS A 21 -7.75 7.48 4.12
C LYS A 21 -7.61 7.99 2.69
N TRP A 22 -8.73 8.33 2.07
CA TRP A 22 -8.83 8.99 0.78
C TRP A 22 -9.54 10.33 0.95
N GLU A 23 -8.89 11.46 0.62
CA GLU A 23 -9.48 12.82 0.69
C GLU A 23 -10.18 13.14 2.03
N GLY A 24 -9.68 12.54 3.13
CA GLY A 24 -10.25 12.72 4.46
C GLY A 24 -11.32 11.70 4.85
N HIS A 25 -11.79 10.87 3.92
CA HIS A 25 -12.67 9.73 4.20
C HIS A 25 -11.85 8.51 4.62
N SER A 26 -12.22 7.89 5.74
CA SER A 26 -11.64 6.63 6.23
C SER A 26 -12.42 5.45 5.67
N GLU A 27 -11.71 4.41 5.21
CA GLU A 27 -12.35 3.20 4.68
C GLU A 27 -11.94 1.98 5.52
N GLU A 28 -12.71 1.73 6.59
CA GLU A 28 -12.39 0.71 7.60
C GLU A 28 -12.45 -0.73 7.05
N SER A 29 -13.26 -0.97 6.02
CA SER A 29 -13.36 -2.28 5.35
C SER A 29 -12.03 -2.74 4.73
N LEU A 30 -11.14 -1.79 4.43
CA LEU A 30 -9.81 -2.05 3.87
C LEU A 30 -8.78 -2.39 4.95
N GLN A 31 -9.08 -2.22 6.25
CA GLN A 31 -8.15 -2.58 7.33
C GLN A 31 -7.92 -4.10 7.43
N GLY A 32 -6.81 -4.48 8.07
CA GLY A 32 -6.42 -5.88 8.32
C GLY A 32 -5.23 -6.36 7.50
N GLU A 33 -5.02 -7.68 7.45
CA GLU A 33 -3.86 -8.28 6.78
C GLU A 33 -3.97 -8.21 5.25
N GLY A 34 -2.84 -7.94 4.60
CA GLY A 34 -2.65 -8.02 3.16
C GLY A 34 -1.20 -8.35 2.80
N ASN A 35 -0.97 -8.64 1.51
CA ASN A 35 0.34 -8.91 0.95
C ASN A 35 0.83 -7.66 0.20
N LEU A 36 1.90 -7.05 0.70
CA LEU A 36 2.53 -5.87 0.14
C LEU A 36 3.60 -6.30 -0.87
N PHE A 37 3.48 -5.81 -2.10
CA PHE A 37 4.39 -6.08 -3.19
C PHE A 37 5.08 -4.80 -3.62
N LEU A 38 6.41 -4.81 -3.61
CA LEU A 38 7.25 -3.79 -4.21
C LEU A 38 7.87 -4.34 -5.48
N THR A 39 7.72 -3.61 -6.58
CA THR A 39 8.35 -3.92 -7.85
C THR A 39 9.28 -2.80 -8.29
N THR A 40 9.92 -2.96 -9.45
CA THR A 40 10.67 -1.87 -10.09
C THR A 40 9.81 -0.67 -10.47
N GLN A 41 8.48 -0.79 -10.51
CA GLN A 41 7.59 0.23 -11.06
C GLN A 41 6.46 0.68 -10.13
N ARG A 42 6.00 -0.17 -9.21
CA ARG A 42 4.84 0.12 -8.34
C ARG A 42 4.97 -0.50 -6.96
N LEU A 43 4.22 0.08 -6.04
CA LEU A 43 3.85 -0.52 -4.77
C LEU A 43 2.38 -0.95 -4.85
N ASN A 44 2.11 -2.21 -4.54
CA ASN A 44 0.77 -2.80 -4.59
C ASN A 44 0.49 -3.51 -3.25
N LEU A 45 -0.74 -3.40 -2.77
CA LEU A 45 -1.22 -4.19 -1.65
C LEU A 45 -2.47 -4.97 -2.06
N GLU A 46 -2.43 -6.28 -1.88
CA GLU A 46 -3.55 -7.17 -2.17
C GLU A 46 -4.04 -7.87 -0.89
N LYS A 47 -5.35 -8.08 -0.78
CA LYS A 47 -6.00 -8.79 0.32
C LYS A 47 -6.82 -9.95 -0.21
N GLU A 48 -6.97 -11.01 0.57
CA GLU A 48 -7.94 -12.06 0.28
C GLU A 48 -9.26 -11.72 0.98
N ALA A 49 -10.33 -11.59 0.20
CA ALA A 49 -11.69 -11.33 0.66
C ALA A 49 -12.65 -12.28 -0.06
N GLU A 50 -13.45 -13.03 0.68
CA GLU A 50 -14.45 -13.97 0.14
C GLU A 50 -13.86 -14.97 -0.88
N GLY A 51 -12.63 -15.45 -0.63
CA GLY A 51 -11.93 -16.39 -1.51
C GLY A 51 -11.42 -15.77 -2.81
N LYS A 52 -11.40 -14.44 -2.92
CA LYS A 52 -10.85 -13.69 -4.06
C LYS A 52 -9.75 -12.76 -3.59
N THR A 53 -8.71 -12.63 -4.42
CA THR A 53 -7.69 -11.60 -4.24
C THR A 53 -8.20 -10.27 -4.75
N VAL A 54 -8.25 -9.26 -3.90
CA VAL A 54 -8.64 -7.89 -4.20
C VAL A 54 -7.43 -6.97 -4.03
N THR A 55 -7.18 -6.12 -5.02
CA THR A 55 -6.18 -5.05 -4.90
C THR A 55 -6.75 -3.92 -4.06
N VAL A 56 -6.13 -3.63 -2.92
CA VAL A 56 -6.48 -2.50 -2.05
C VAL A 56 -5.96 -1.20 -2.64
N PHE A 57 -4.70 -1.20 -3.08
CA PHE A 57 -4.14 -0.09 -3.83
C PHE A 57 -3.04 -0.54 -4.78
N GLU A 58 -2.82 0.27 -5.80
CA GLU A 58 -1.67 0.20 -6.69
C GLU A 58 -1.18 1.61 -6.99
N PHE A 59 0.06 1.90 -6.60
CA PHE A 59 0.69 3.19 -6.88
C PHE A 59 1.94 2.99 -7.71
N PRO A 60 2.08 3.68 -8.86
CA PRO A 60 3.36 3.72 -9.53
C PRO A 60 4.36 4.48 -8.64
N LEU A 61 5.58 3.97 -8.50
CA LEU A 61 6.59 4.54 -7.59
C LEU A 61 6.89 6.01 -7.92
N LYS A 62 6.82 6.38 -9.21
CA LYS A 62 6.97 7.75 -9.67
C LYS A 62 5.89 8.74 -9.18
N ALA A 63 4.79 8.24 -8.63
CA ALA A 63 3.71 9.06 -8.08
C ALA A 63 3.69 9.06 -6.54
N VAL A 64 4.61 8.33 -5.90
CA VAL A 64 4.80 8.38 -4.45
C VAL A 64 5.62 9.62 -4.13
N ASP A 65 4.99 10.57 -3.45
CA ASP A 65 5.62 11.85 -3.09
C ASP A 65 6.47 11.71 -1.82
N GLU A 66 5.93 11.06 -0.79
CA GLU A 66 6.59 10.90 0.50
C GLU A 66 6.41 9.49 1.06
N VAL A 67 7.54 8.88 1.42
CA VAL A 67 7.59 7.65 2.23
C VAL A 67 8.25 8.00 3.56
N SER A 68 7.54 7.77 4.66
CA SER A 68 8.11 7.95 5.99
C SER A 68 8.00 6.65 6.79
N VAL A 69 9.05 6.36 7.54
CA VAL A 69 9.08 5.23 8.47
C VAL A 69 9.08 5.81 9.87
N LYS A 70 8.06 5.51 10.68
CA LYS A 70 8.03 5.86 12.10
C LYS A 70 8.29 4.60 12.92
N GLY A 71 9.21 4.69 13.89
CA GLY A 71 9.53 3.56 14.75
C GLY A 71 9.92 3.99 16.17
N PHE A 72 9.21 3.44 17.16
CA PHE A 72 9.74 3.27 18.52
C PHE A 72 9.46 1.85 19.05
N ILE A 73 8.36 1.20 18.62
CA ILE A 73 8.09 -0.23 18.79
C ILE A 73 7.33 -0.70 17.53
N GLY A 74 7.96 -1.52 16.68
CA GLY A 74 7.42 -1.94 15.38
C GLY A 74 7.73 -0.96 14.24
N LYS A 75 8.00 -1.48 13.03
CA LYS A 75 8.23 -0.66 11.83
C LYS A 75 6.89 -0.26 11.25
N VAL A 76 6.43 0.96 11.56
CA VAL A 76 5.23 1.52 10.94
C VAL A 76 5.66 2.29 9.69
N LEU A 77 5.23 1.81 8.54
CA LEU A 77 5.39 2.48 7.26
C LEU A 77 4.19 3.39 7.04
N LEU A 78 4.43 4.71 7.04
CA LEU A 78 3.43 5.70 6.66
C LEU A 78 3.71 6.10 5.21
N LEU A 79 2.82 5.67 4.33
CA LEU A 79 2.86 6.03 2.93
C LEU A 79 1.88 7.18 2.69
N ARG A 80 2.39 8.30 2.15
CA ARG A 80 1.57 9.41 1.69
C ARG A 80 1.74 9.54 0.18
N VAL A 81 0.64 9.37 -0.53
CA VAL A 81 0.61 9.50 -1.99
C VAL A 81 -0.25 10.71 -2.33
N ILE A 82 0.32 11.67 -3.05
CA ILE A 82 -0.39 12.84 -3.55
C ILE A 82 -0.53 12.67 -5.07
N LEU A 83 -1.74 12.41 -5.53
CA LEU A 83 -2.05 12.21 -6.95
C LEU A 83 -2.76 13.44 -7.50
N LYS A 84 -2.00 14.38 -8.07
CA LYS A 84 -2.44 15.65 -8.71
C LYS A 84 -3.30 16.58 -7.83
N GLU A 85 -4.38 16.08 -7.22
CA GLU A 85 -5.31 16.76 -6.32
C GLU A 85 -5.86 15.85 -5.20
N SER A 86 -5.69 14.52 -5.29
CA SER A 86 -6.15 13.56 -4.28
C SER A 86 -5.03 13.19 -3.30
N ARG A 87 -5.36 13.16 -2.00
CA ARG A 87 -4.44 12.77 -0.93
C ARG A 87 -4.84 11.42 -0.36
N ILE A 88 -3.94 10.45 -0.47
CA ILE A 88 -4.09 9.13 0.16
C ILE A 88 -3.09 9.03 1.30
N ILE A 89 -3.58 8.62 2.47
CA ILE A 89 -2.77 8.32 3.64
C ILE A 89 -2.99 6.86 3.98
N LEU A 90 -1.89 6.12 4.05
CA LEU A 90 -1.89 4.71 4.39
C LEU A 90 -0.90 4.46 5.51
N VAL A 91 -1.40 3.85 6.59
CA VAL A 91 -0.58 3.42 7.73
C VAL A 91 -0.49 1.90 7.69
N LEU A 92 0.74 1.40 7.47
CA LEU A 92 1.04 -0.02 7.42
C LEU A 92 1.97 -0.42 8.57
N SER A 93 1.73 -1.60 9.13
CA SER A 93 2.75 -2.32 9.90
C SER A 93 3.31 -3.45 9.05
N VAL A 94 4.63 -3.49 8.92
CA VAL A 94 5.40 -4.50 8.16
C VAL A 94 6.40 -5.18 9.08
#